data_AF-A0A7S0YWL5-F1
#
_entry.id   AF-A0A7S0YWL5-F1
#
_cell.length_a   1.000
_cell.length_b   1.000
_cell.length_c   1.000
_cell.angle_alpha   90.00
_cell.angle_beta   90.00
_cell.angle_gamma   90.00
#
_symmetry.space_group_name_H-M   'P 1'
#
loop_
_entity.id
_entity.type
_entity.pdbx_description
1 polymer ?
#
loop_
_entity_poly.entity_id
_entity_poly.type
_entity_poly.pdbx_seq_one_letter_code
_entity_poly.pdbx_strand_id
1 'polypeptide(L)'
;AAGFLGGSLVLGAGLGGGYYAMQPKVDLRDDENVEEVDALIIGGGIMGSTVAVMLKLLQPNWKVKLVEQHGRVAQEASNEWHNAGTGHAALCEPNYTPKNKQTGEVEIDKAVAVNQKFMISLAFWSWLVEMGILPDGSFIQPAPHILFVHDEDGRSWLKERVEKLKHLPSFAATEYTEDYDKIKSWVGLLCSGRDKESKEPIACSRHPDGTEVNYGL
;
A
#
# COMPACT_ATOMS: atom_id res chain seq x y z
N ALA A 1 22.02 42.26 14.09
CA ALA A 1 21.75 42.53 15.51
C ALA A 1 20.26 42.32 15.74
N ALA A 2 19.88 41.11 16.16
CA ALA A 2 18.50 40.74 16.47
C ALA A 2 18.28 40.97 17.97
N GLY A 3 17.28 41.77 18.33
CA GLY A 3 16.87 42.01 19.71
C GLY A 3 15.72 41.08 20.08
N PHE A 4 16.00 40.15 20.99
CA PHE A 4 15.04 39.32 21.70
C PHE A 4 14.46 40.12 22.90
N LEU A 5 13.14 40.20 23.01
CA LEU A 5 12.37 40.41 24.24
C LEU A 5 11.05 39.67 23.98
N GLY A 6 10.69 38.57 24.64
CA GLY A 6 10.72 38.33 26.08
C GLY A 6 9.29 38.43 26.61
N GLY A 7 8.51 37.34 26.53
CA GLY A 7 7.12 37.28 27.00
C GLY A 7 6.81 35.90 27.60
N SER A 8 6.70 35.87 28.92
CA SER A 8 6.77 34.71 29.81
C SER A 8 5.73 33.60 29.60
N LEU A 9 6.25 32.38 29.75
CA LEU A 9 5.54 31.14 30.02
C LEU A 9 4.83 31.23 31.39
N VAL A 10 3.50 31.07 31.41
CA VAL A 10 2.75 30.82 32.65
C VAL A 10 2.38 29.33 32.68
N LEU A 11 3.12 28.55 33.47
CA LEU A 11 2.80 27.17 33.82
C LEU A 11 1.79 27.19 34.98
N GLY A 12 0.51 27.03 34.65
CA GLY A 12 -0.53 26.68 35.61
C GLY A 12 -0.75 25.17 35.59
N ALA A 13 -0.36 24.47 36.66
CA ALA A 13 -0.69 23.07 36.88
C ALA A 13 -2.20 22.92 37.13
N GLY A 14 -2.89 22.17 36.28
CA GLY A 14 -4.31 21.83 36.42
C GLY A 14 -4.60 20.52 35.69
N LEU A 15 -5.05 19.53 36.45
CA LEU A 15 -5.29 18.15 36.05
C LEU A 15 -6.47 18.03 35.06
N GLY A 16 -6.27 17.25 33.98
CA GLY A 16 -7.31 16.53 33.26
C GLY A 16 -8.14 17.30 32.23
N GLY A 17 -8.02 16.91 30.96
CA GLY A 17 -9.04 17.16 29.93
C GLY A 17 -8.55 17.89 28.67
N GLY A 18 -8.41 17.15 27.57
CA GLY A 18 -8.57 17.59 26.18
C GLY A 18 -7.90 18.88 25.72
N TYR A 19 -6.71 18.77 25.12
CA TYR A 19 -6.19 19.79 24.19
C TYR A 19 -6.95 19.71 22.85
N TYR A 20 -8.18 20.20 22.80
CA TYR A 20 -8.73 20.77 21.58
C TYR A 20 -8.71 22.28 21.78
N ALA A 21 -7.56 22.90 21.49
CA ALA A 21 -7.54 24.33 21.28
C ALA A 21 -8.55 24.63 20.16
N MET A 22 -9.54 25.48 20.43
CA MET A 22 -10.40 26.06 19.41
C MET A 22 -9.50 26.61 18.30
N GLN A 23 -9.43 25.91 17.17
CA GLN A 23 -8.81 26.50 15.99
C GLN A 23 -9.60 27.76 15.63
N PRO A 24 -8.95 28.89 15.33
CA PRO A 24 -9.67 30.07 14.90
C PRO A 24 -10.54 29.68 13.69
N LYS A 25 -11.82 30.04 13.74
CA LYS A 25 -12.67 30.00 12.55
C LYS A 25 -12.08 31.02 11.58
N VAL A 26 -11.26 30.55 10.67
CA VAL A 26 -10.84 31.35 9.51
C VAL A 26 -12.10 31.48 8.64
N ASP A 27 -12.69 32.67 8.64
CA ASP A 27 -13.77 32.98 7.70
C ASP A 27 -13.11 33.26 6.34
N LEU A 28 -13.00 32.21 5.52
CA LEU A 28 -12.35 32.25 4.21
C LEU A 28 -13.19 32.98 3.13
N ARG A 29 -14.33 33.56 3.50
CA ARG A 29 -15.34 34.05 2.55
C ARG A 29 -15.02 35.42 1.94
N ASP A 30 -14.10 36.18 2.53
CA ASP A 30 -13.80 37.57 2.14
C ASP A 30 -12.35 37.79 1.62
N ASP A 31 -11.62 36.72 1.28
CA ASP A 31 -10.30 36.86 0.64
C ASP A 31 -10.47 37.06 -0.87
N GLU A 32 -10.08 38.23 -1.39
CA GLU A 32 -10.11 38.55 -2.83
C GLU A 32 -9.22 37.60 -3.68
N ASN A 33 -8.42 36.73 -3.05
CA ASN A 33 -7.59 35.72 -3.70
C ASN A 33 -8.18 34.30 -3.66
N VAL A 34 -9.48 34.13 -3.33
CA VAL A 34 -10.13 32.81 -3.43
C VAL A 34 -10.19 32.37 -4.89
N GLU A 35 -9.43 31.32 -5.18
CA GLU A 35 -9.48 30.67 -6.48
C GLU A 35 -10.62 29.64 -6.53
N GLU A 36 -11.65 29.91 -7.32
CA GLU A 36 -12.68 28.90 -7.62
C GLU A 36 -12.10 27.78 -8.49
N VAL A 37 -12.41 26.54 -8.11
CA VAL A 37 -11.98 25.29 -8.77
C VAL A 37 -13.11 24.28 -8.74
N ASP A 38 -13.22 23.43 -9.76
CA ASP A 38 -14.24 22.36 -9.83
C ASP A 38 -13.90 21.19 -8.89
N ALA A 39 -12.60 20.96 -8.66
CA ALA A 39 -12.13 19.94 -7.72
C ALA A 39 -10.83 20.39 -7.02
N LEU A 40 -10.79 20.21 -5.70
CA LEU A 40 -9.60 20.39 -4.87
C LEU A 40 -9.14 19.03 -4.35
N ILE A 41 -7.90 18.65 -4.64
CA ILE A 41 -7.26 17.42 -4.20
C ILE A 41 -6.20 17.78 -3.16
N ILE A 42 -6.36 17.24 -1.95
CA ILE A 42 -5.42 17.45 -0.84
C ILE A 42 -4.50 16.22 -0.75
N GLY A 43 -3.21 16.44 -1.02
CA GLY A 43 -2.19 15.40 -1.08
C GLY A 43 -1.77 15.05 -2.51
N GLY A 44 -0.49 15.24 -2.80
CA GLY A 44 0.17 14.94 -4.08
C GLY A 44 0.77 13.54 -4.16
N GLY A 45 0.29 12.59 -3.35
CA GLY A 45 0.69 11.18 -3.47
C GLY A 45 0.07 10.49 -4.68
N ILE A 46 0.31 9.18 -4.80
CA ILE A 46 -0.21 8.36 -5.90
C ILE A 46 -1.73 8.42 -6.01
N MET A 47 -2.43 8.38 -4.88
CA MET A 47 -3.90 8.43 -4.85
C MET A 47 -4.42 9.77 -5.39
N GLY A 48 -3.90 10.88 -4.88
CA GLY A 48 -4.31 12.23 -5.30
C GLY A 48 -3.99 12.48 -6.76
N SER A 49 -2.78 12.13 -7.20
CA SER A 49 -2.35 12.31 -8.59
C SER A 49 -3.17 11.44 -9.55
N THR A 50 -3.44 10.19 -9.20
CA THR A 50 -4.27 9.28 -10.02
C THR A 50 -5.69 9.80 -10.16
N VAL A 51 -6.29 10.28 -9.07
CA VAL A 51 -7.64 10.90 -9.09
C VAL A 51 -7.64 12.17 -9.95
N ALA A 52 -6.60 13.00 -9.84
CA ALA A 52 -6.48 14.22 -10.66
C ALA A 52 -6.47 13.88 -12.16
N VAL A 53 -5.69 12.87 -12.55
CA VAL A 53 -5.64 12.37 -13.94
C VAL A 53 -7.00 11.84 -14.38
N MET A 54 -7.65 10.99 -13.58
CA MET A 54 -8.99 10.48 -13.90
C MET A 54 -10.02 11.60 -14.09
N LEU A 55 -10.02 12.61 -13.23
CA LEU A 55 -10.90 13.76 -13.36
C LEU A 55 -10.62 14.56 -14.63
N LYS A 56 -9.36 14.82 -14.97
CA LYS A 56 -9.01 15.52 -16.22
C LYS A 56 -9.36 14.72 -17.47
N LEU A 57 -9.32 13.39 -17.42
CA LEU A 57 -9.75 12.54 -18.54
C LEU A 57 -11.26 12.54 -18.74
N LEU A 58 -12.03 12.46 -17.65
CA LEU A 58 -13.49 12.44 -17.69
C LEU A 58 -14.09 13.83 -17.95
N GLN A 59 -13.46 14.87 -17.41
CA GLN A 59 -13.91 16.26 -17.49
C GLN A 59 -12.72 17.18 -17.86
N PRO A 60 -12.33 17.22 -19.15
CA PRO A 60 -11.14 17.97 -19.59
C PRO A 60 -11.17 19.47 -19.28
N ASN A 61 -12.37 20.05 -19.21
CA ASN A 61 -12.57 21.48 -18.96
C ASN A 61 -12.58 21.83 -17.47
N TRP A 62 -12.62 20.84 -16.57
CA TRP A 62 -12.58 21.12 -15.13
C TRP A 62 -11.25 21.71 -14.70
N LYS A 63 -11.34 22.69 -13.83
CA LYS A 63 -10.22 23.27 -13.10
C LYS A 63 -9.96 22.43 -11.86
N VAL A 64 -9.00 21.53 -11.96
CA VAL A 64 -8.57 20.64 -10.87
C VAL A 64 -7.32 21.24 -10.23
N LYS A 65 -7.37 21.50 -8.92
CA LYS A 65 -6.23 21.97 -8.13
C LYS A 65 -5.77 20.89 -7.17
N LEU A 66 -4.49 20.55 -7.25
CA LEU A 66 -3.83 19.65 -6.31
C LEU A 66 -2.97 20.49 -5.36
N VAL A 67 -3.12 20.28 -4.06
CA VAL A 67 -2.33 20.93 -3.02
C VAL A 67 -1.53 19.89 -2.26
N GLU A 68 -0.25 20.19 -2.04
CA GLU A 68 0.69 19.34 -1.31
C GLU A 68 1.41 20.21 -0.28
N GLN A 69 1.59 19.67 0.92
CA GLN A 69 2.29 20.34 2.02
C GLN A 69 3.81 20.26 1.83
N HIS A 70 4.31 19.17 1.25
CA HIS A 70 5.71 18.94 1.00
C HIS A 70 6.26 19.73 -0.21
N GLY A 71 7.60 19.82 -0.31
CA GLY A 71 8.28 20.60 -1.35
C GLY A 71 8.23 19.96 -2.74
N ARG A 72 7.92 18.67 -2.82
CA ARG A 72 7.55 17.95 -4.05
C ARG A 72 6.40 16.99 -3.75
N VAL A 73 5.75 16.53 -4.81
CA VAL A 73 4.75 15.46 -4.74
C VAL A 73 5.38 14.17 -4.17
N ALA A 74 4.56 13.35 -3.51
CA ALA A 74 4.88 11.99 -3.07
C ALA A 74 6.09 11.76 -2.17
N GLN A 75 6.54 12.76 -1.40
CA GLN A 75 7.64 12.55 -0.45
C GLN A 75 7.30 11.62 0.73
N GLU A 76 6.01 11.38 0.96
CA GLU A 76 5.53 10.62 2.12
C GLU A 76 5.16 9.19 1.69
N ALA A 77 3.90 8.74 1.86
CA ALA A 77 3.51 7.34 1.69
C ALA A 77 3.69 6.76 0.27
N SER A 78 3.93 7.62 -0.73
CA SER A 78 4.18 7.21 -2.11
C SER A 78 5.66 7.13 -2.46
N ASN A 79 6.56 7.64 -1.60
CA ASN A 79 7.99 7.59 -1.84
C ASN A 79 8.53 6.15 -1.76
N GLU A 80 9.51 5.79 -2.58
CA GLU A 80 10.07 4.44 -2.64
C GLU A 80 10.64 3.93 -1.30
N TRP A 81 11.06 4.82 -0.40
CA TRP A 81 11.56 4.43 0.93
C TRP A 81 10.46 4.23 1.97
N HIS A 82 9.26 4.76 1.73
CA HIS A 82 8.14 4.72 2.67
C HIS A 82 6.99 3.84 2.17
N ASN A 83 6.91 3.64 0.86
CA ASN A 83 5.95 2.77 0.24
C ASN A 83 6.50 1.34 0.34
N ALA A 84 5.68 0.41 0.82
CA ALA A 84 6.07 -0.99 0.93
C ALA A 84 6.00 -1.73 -0.42
N GLY A 85 6.03 -1.01 -1.56
CA GLY A 85 5.56 -1.51 -2.85
C GLY A 85 4.03 -1.54 -2.88
N THR A 86 3.37 -0.38 -2.88
CA THR A 86 1.90 -0.24 -2.67
C THR A 86 1.01 -0.83 -3.78
N GLY A 87 1.52 -1.76 -4.59
CA GLY A 87 0.80 -2.57 -5.56
C GLY A 87 0.61 -4.01 -5.10
N HIS A 88 -0.11 -4.23 -4.02
CA HIS A 88 -0.32 -5.58 -3.48
C HIS A 88 -1.44 -6.32 -4.23
N ALA A 89 -1.07 -7.29 -5.08
CA ALA A 89 -1.99 -8.15 -5.81
C ALA A 89 -2.67 -9.23 -4.95
N ALA A 90 -2.67 -9.08 -3.62
CA ALA A 90 -3.13 -10.07 -2.64
C ALA A 90 -2.37 -11.42 -2.66
N LEU A 91 -1.16 -11.44 -3.25
CA LEU A 91 -0.37 -12.65 -3.43
C LEU A 91 0.36 -13.08 -2.13
N CYS A 92 0.82 -12.13 -1.31
CA CYS A 92 1.62 -12.41 -0.11
C CYS A 92 1.13 -11.76 1.20
N GLU A 93 -0.12 -11.27 1.25
CA GLU A 93 -0.64 -10.46 2.36
C GLU A 93 -1.51 -11.32 3.30
N PRO A 94 -1.04 -11.69 4.50
CA PRO A 94 -1.78 -12.60 5.38
C PRO A 94 -3.12 -12.03 5.86
N ASN A 95 -3.19 -10.71 6.04
CA ASN A 95 -4.36 -9.98 6.51
C ASN A 95 -5.50 -9.89 5.48
N TYR A 96 -5.30 -10.42 4.27
CA TYR A 96 -6.35 -10.52 3.24
C TYR A 96 -7.04 -11.88 3.23
N THR A 97 -6.51 -12.86 3.97
CA THR A 97 -7.11 -14.17 4.12
C THR A 97 -7.23 -14.56 5.59
N PRO A 98 -8.06 -13.87 6.38
CA PRO A 98 -8.21 -14.17 7.81
C PRO A 98 -8.86 -15.54 8.03
N LYS A 99 -8.65 -16.13 9.21
CA LYS A 99 -9.45 -17.27 9.68
C LYS A 99 -10.82 -16.77 10.15
N ASN A 100 -11.89 -17.38 9.65
CA ASN A 100 -13.25 -17.15 10.12
C ASN A 100 -13.33 -17.52 11.62
N LYS A 101 -13.91 -16.65 12.44
CA LYS A 101 -13.92 -16.84 13.90
C LYS A 101 -14.84 -17.98 14.36
N GLN A 102 -15.81 -18.36 13.55
CA GLN A 102 -16.81 -19.37 13.87
C GLN A 102 -16.44 -20.74 13.28
N THR A 103 -16.01 -20.79 12.02
CA THR A 103 -15.68 -22.05 11.33
C THR A 103 -14.20 -22.39 11.41
N GLY A 104 -13.32 -21.43 11.70
CA GLY A 104 -11.86 -21.61 11.69
C GLY A 104 -11.24 -21.63 10.30
N GLU A 105 -12.06 -21.64 9.25
CA GLU A 105 -11.63 -21.71 7.86
C GLU A 105 -10.97 -20.42 7.37
N VAL A 106 -10.06 -20.54 6.41
CA VAL A 106 -9.48 -19.39 5.70
C VAL A 106 -10.50 -18.78 4.74
N GLU A 107 -10.78 -17.50 4.93
CA GLU A 107 -11.59 -16.69 4.00
C GLU A 107 -10.72 -16.14 2.88
N ILE A 108 -11.21 -16.15 1.64
CA ILE A 108 -10.42 -15.68 0.47
C ILE A 108 -11.02 -14.46 -0.23
N ASP A 109 -12.26 -14.09 0.07
CA ASP A 109 -13.00 -13.07 -0.70
C ASP A 109 -12.28 -11.72 -0.76
N LYS A 110 -11.66 -11.30 0.36
CA LYS A 110 -10.90 -10.06 0.41
C LYS A 110 -9.65 -10.12 -0.48
N ALA A 111 -8.91 -11.23 -0.49
CA ALA A 111 -7.77 -11.40 -1.38
C ALA A 111 -8.19 -11.36 -2.85
N VAL A 112 -9.30 -12.04 -3.20
CA VAL A 112 -9.84 -12.02 -4.56
C VAL A 112 -10.24 -10.60 -4.98
N ALA A 113 -10.99 -9.89 -4.12
CA ALA A 113 -11.44 -8.54 -4.42
C ALA A 113 -10.28 -7.54 -4.55
N VAL A 114 -9.24 -7.66 -3.71
CA VAL A 114 -8.04 -6.81 -3.79
C VAL A 114 -7.26 -7.10 -5.07
N ASN A 115 -7.04 -8.38 -5.41
CA ASN A 115 -6.37 -8.78 -6.65
C ASN A 115 -7.09 -8.20 -7.89
N GLN A 116 -8.41 -8.32 -7.97
CA GLN A 116 -9.19 -7.79 -9.09
C GLN A 116 -9.05 -6.26 -9.22
N LYS A 117 -9.12 -5.53 -8.10
CA LYS A 117 -8.89 -4.08 -8.09
C LYS A 117 -7.48 -3.73 -8.57
N PHE A 118 -6.48 -4.50 -8.12
CA PHE A 118 -5.11 -4.28 -8.55
C PHE A 118 -4.92 -4.51 -10.05
N MET A 119 -5.51 -5.55 -10.62
CA MET A 119 -5.48 -5.79 -12.07
C MET A 119 -6.12 -4.67 -12.88
N ILE A 120 -7.20 -4.07 -12.37
CA ILE A 120 -7.84 -2.89 -12.99
C ILE A 120 -6.89 -1.68 -12.93
N SER A 121 -6.22 -1.46 -11.80
CA SER A 121 -5.23 -0.38 -11.67
C SER A 121 -4.07 -0.56 -12.64
N LEU A 122 -3.52 -1.78 -12.77
CA LEU A 122 -2.47 -2.09 -13.76
C LEU A 122 -2.94 -1.77 -15.17
N ALA A 123 -4.14 -2.22 -15.56
CA ALA A 123 -4.69 -1.95 -16.87
C ALA A 123 -4.85 -0.44 -17.14
N PHE A 124 -5.31 0.33 -16.15
CA PHE A 124 -5.42 1.77 -16.26
C PHE A 124 -4.06 2.44 -16.47
N TRP A 125 -3.06 2.08 -15.67
CA TRP A 125 -1.72 2.66 -15.77
C TRP A 125 -1.02 2.27 -17.08
N SER A 126 -1.14 1.01 -17.52
CA SER A 126 -0.63 0.58 -18.83
C SER A 126 -1.28 1.35 -19.98
N TRP A 127 -2.59 1.61 -19.89
CA TRP A 127 -3.30 2.42 -20.88
C TRP A 127 -2.82 3.89 -20.89
N LEU A 128 -2.53 4.48 -19.73
CA LEU A 128 -1.97 5.84 -19.68
C LEU A 128 -0.61 5.94 -20.37
N VAL A 129 0.22 4.89 -20.28
CA VAL A 129 1.49 4.80 -21.01
C VAL A 129 1.24 4.68 -22.51
N GLU A 130 0.31 3.80 -22.93
CA GLU A 130 -0.03 3.62 -24.34
C GLU A 130 -0.54 4.91 -25.00
N MET A 131 -1.29 5.73 -24.25
CA MET A 131 -1.78 7.03 -24.70
C MET A 131 -0.74 8.15 -24.64
N GLY A 132 0.47 7.88 -24.16
CA GLY A 132 1.53 8.88 -24.00
C GLY A 132 1.26 9.92 -22.91
N ILE A 133 0.33 9.64 -21.98
CA ILE A 133 0.05 10.50 -20.82
C ILE A 133 1.14 10.28 -19.77
N LEU A 134 1.55 9.02 -19.57
CA LEU A 134 2.74 8.67 -18.82
C LEU A 134 3.89 8.38 -19.80
N PRO A 135 5.15 8.70 -19.45
CA PRO A 135 6.28 8.57 -20.37
C PRO A 135 6.63 7.11 -20.69
N ASP A 136 6.60 6.23 -19.70
CA ASP A 136 6.89 4.80 -19.84
C ASP A 136 6.27 3.99 -18.67
N GLY A 137 6.35 2.66 -18.78
CA GLY A 137 5.85 1.70 -17.78
C GLY A 137 6.91 1.18 -16.81
N SER A 138 8.08 1.83 -16.70
CA SER A 138 9.19 1.34 -15.86
C SER A 138 8.88 1.28 -14.36
N PHE A 139 7.80 1.92 -13.92
CA PHE A 139 7.31 1.83 -12.54
C PHE A 139 6.58 0.50 -12.24
N ILE A 140 6.18 -0.26 -13.27
CA ILE A 140 5.53 -1.57 -13.13
C ILE A 140 6.60 -2.65 -13.31
N GLN A 141 6.92 -3.38 -12.24
CA GLN A 141 8.04 -4.32 -12.20
C GLN A 141 7.58 -5.74 -11.90
N PRO A 142 8.03 -6.76 -12.67
CA PRO A 142 7.78 -8.14 -12.31
C PRO A 142 8.56 -8.51 -11.04
N ALA A 143 7.87 -9.09 -10.06
CA ALA A 143 8.47 -9.46 -8.79
C ALA A 143 7.75 -10.69 -8.20
N PRO A 144 8.47 -11.80 -7.97
CA PRO A 144 7.89 -12.96 -7.30
C PRO A 144 7.43 -12.60 -5.88
N HIS A 145 6.26 -13.08 -5.51
CA HIS A 145 5.69 -12.84 -4.17
C HIS A 145 5.84 -14.10 -3.33
N ILE A 146 6.39 -13.96 -2.12
CA ILE A 146 6.64 -15.08 -1.22
C ILE A 146 6.00 -14.82 0.14
N LEU A 147 5.24 -15.81 0.63
CA LEU A 147 4.81 -15.89 2.02
C LEU A 147 5.70 -16.90 2.73
N PHE A 148 6.16 -16.54 3.93
CA PHE A 148 6.89 -17.42 4.83
C PHE A 148 6.18 -17.46 6.18
N VAL A 149 6.02 -18.66 6.73
CA VAL A 149 5.46 -18.92 8.05
C VAL A 149 6.39 -19.87 8.81
N HIS A 150 6.45 -19.73 10.13
CA HIS A 150 7.40 -20.46 10.98
C HIS A 150 6.75 -21.07 12.24
N ASP A 151 5.44 -21.27 12.20
CA ASP A 151 4.67 -21.98 13.21
C ASP A 151 3.66 -22.95 12.53
N GLU A 152 3.15 -23.91 13.29
CA GLU A 152 2.25 -24.95 12.75
C GLU A 152 0.88 -24.39 12.33
N ASP A 153 0.40 -23.35 13.03
CA ASP A 153 -0.85 -22.67 12.73
C ASP A 153 -0.77 -21.94 11.39
N GLY A 154 0.37 -21.28 11.14
CA GLY A 154 0.72 -20.56 9.93
C GLY A 154 0.94 -21.52 8.77
N ARG A 155 1.60 -22.67 8.99
CA ARG A 155 1.73 -23.74 7.99
C ARG A 155 0.36 -24.22 7.54
N SER A 156 -0.50 -24.59 8.49
CA SER A 156 -1.86 -25.07 8.21
C SER A 156 -2.69 -24.01 7.49
N TRP A 157 -2.62 -22.76 7.94
CA TRP A 157 -3.27 -21.61 7.31
C TRP A 157 -2.79 -21.38 5.87
N LEU A 158 -1.48 -21.40 5.64
CA LEU A 158 -0.90 -21.13 4.33
C LEU A 158 -1.25 -22.21 3.33
N LYS A 159 -1.27 -23.47 3.77
CA LYS A 159 -1.70 -24.60 2.95
C LYS A 159 -3.16 -24.46 2.54
N GLU A 160 -4.07 -24.21 3.48
CA GLU A 160 -5.49 -24.00 3.19
C GLU A 160 -5.71 -22.80 2.27
N ARG A 161 -5.00 -21.69 2.52
CA ARG A 161 -5.02 -20.50 1.67
C ARG A 161 -4.67 -20.83 0.22
N VAL A 162 -3.55 -21.53 -0.02
CA VAL A 162 -3.11 -21.88 -1.37
C VAL A 162 -4.10 -22.84 -2.03
N GLU A 163 -4.60 -23.84 -1.31
CA GLU A 163 -5.59 -24.79 -1.84
C GLU A 163 -6.89 -24.10 -2.27
N LYS A 164 -7.37 -23.11 -1.50
CA LYS A 164 -8.57 -22.34 -1.85
C LYS A 164 -8.33 -21.38 -3.03
N LEU A 165 -7.18 -20.72 -3.08
CA LEU A 165 -6.89 -19.71 -4.10
C LEU A 165 -6.45 -20.30 -5.46
N LYS A 166 -5.74 -21.43 -5.50
CA LYS A 166 -5.13 -21.96 -6.75
C LYS A 166 -6.10 -22.25 -7.89
N HIS A 167 -7.39 -22.37 -7.59
CA HIS A 167 -8.45 -22.57 -8.59
C HIS A 167 -8.77 -21.28 -9.38
N LEU A 168 -8.32 -20.13 -8.90
CA LEU A 168 -8.53 -18.84 -9.53
C LEU A 168 -7.34 -18.49 -10.44
N PRO A 169 -7.56 -17.99 -11.67
CA PRO A 169 -6.49 -17.71 -12.62
C PRO A 169 -5.34 -16.86 -12.06
N SER A 170 -5.65 -15.80 -11.33
CA SER A 170 -4.65 -14.89 -10.74
C SER A 170 -3.73 -15.55 -9.69
N PHE A 171 -4.09 -16.72 -9.18
CA PHE A 171 -3.35 -17.41 -8.11
C PHE A 171 -2.88 -18.80 -8.54
N ALA A 172 -3.23 -19.26 -9.74
CA ALA A 172 -3.02 -20.64 -10.17
C ALA A 172 -1.54 -21.07 -10.22
N ALA A 173 -0.63 -20.13 -10.49
CA ALA A 173 0.82 -20.39 -10.50
C ALA A 173 1.46 -20.44 -9.10
N THR A 174 0.67 -20.29 -8.01
CA THR A 174 1.19 -20.28 -6.65
C THR A 174 1.64 -21.67 -6.22
N GLU A 175 2.93 -21.79 -5.92
CA GLU A 175 3.52 -23.00 -5.37
C GLU A 175 3.47 -22.97 -3.83
N TYR A 176 3.24 -24.11 -3.19
CA TYR A 176 3.38 -24.31 -1.73
C TYR A 176 4.48 -25.35 -1.45
N THR A 177 5.26 -25.15 -0.40
CA THR A 177 6.29 -26.11 0.03
C THR A 177 6.57 -26.03 1.53
N GLU A 178 6.86 -27.19 2.12
CA GLU A 178 7.41 -27.34 3.47
C GLU A 178 8.87 -27.85 3.43
N ASP A 179 9.39 -28.16 2.23
CA ASP A 179 10.76 -28.65 2.02
C ASP A 179 11.79 -27.54 2.28
N TYR A 180 12.69 -27.78 3.24
CA TYR A 180 13.69 -26.81 3.68
C TYR A 180 14.60 -26.35 2.54
N ASP A 181 15.07 -27.26 1.67
CA ASP A 181 16.01 -26.92 0.61
C ASP A 181 15.32 -26.03 -0.46
N LYS A 182 14.05 -26.33 -0.79
CA LYS A 182 13.23 -25.49 -1.66
C LYS A 182 12.95 -24.12 -1.03
N ILE A 183 12.60 -24.05 0.25
CA ILE A 183 12.42 -22.78 0.98
C ILE A 183 13.72 -21.96 0.96
N LYS A 184 14.86 -22.58 1.26
CA LYS A 184 16.18 -21.93 1.24
C LYS A 184 16.54 -21.38 -0.14
N SER A 185 16.13 -22.06 -1.22
CA SER A 185 16.33 -21.57 -2.59
C SER A 185 15.54 -20.28 -2.89
N TRP A 186 14.43 -20.04 -2.18
CA TRP A 186 13.58 -18.87 -2.36
C TRP A 186 13.93 -17.73 -1.40
N VAL A 187 14.17 -18.06 -0.12
CA VAL A 187 14.36 -17.09 0.97
C VAL A 187 15.57 -17.45 1.82
N GLY A 188 16.74 -17.59 1.18
CA GLY A 188 17.96 -18.06 1.82
C GLY A 188 18.36 -17.34 3.11
N LEU A 189 18.11 -16.03 3.19
CA LEU A 189 18.37 -15.24 4.41
C LEU A 189 17.46 -15.62 5.58
N LEU A 190 16.20 -16.01 5.34
CA LEU A 190 15.29 -16.48 6.38
C LEU A 190 15.66 -17.88 6.89
N CYS A 191 16.34 -18.67 6.07
CA CYS A 191 16.90 -19.97 6.45
C CYS A 191 18.28 -19.87 7.10
N SER A 192 18.99 -18.74 6.94
CA SER A 192 20.32 -18.54 7.49
C SER A 192 20.27 -18.57 9.02
N GLY A 193 20.92 -19.55 9.63
CA GLY A 193 20.90 -19.75 11.09
C GLY A 193 19.78 -20.67 11.61
N ARG A 194 18.90 -21.18 10.73
CA ARG A 194 17.95 -22.25 11.07
C ARG A 194 18.59 -23.61 10.79
N ASP A 195 18.57 -24.50 11.79
CA ASP A 195 19.02 -25.88 11.61
C ASP A 195 18.02 -26.65 10.75
N LYS A 196 18.51 -27.29 9.68
CA LYS A 196 17.71 -28.12 8.78
C LYS A 196 17.08 -29.30 9.51
N GLU A 197 17.77 -29.85 10.51
CA GLU A 197 17.31 -30.97 11.31
C GLU A 197 16.41 -30.52 12.48
N SER A 198 16.24 -29.21 12.67
CA SER A 198 15.27 -28.71 13.64
C SER A 198 13.86 -29.12 13.22
N LYS A 199 13.05 -29.51 14.21
CA LYS A 199 11.60 -29.75 14.01
C LYS A 199 10.80 -28.44 13.95
N GLU A 200 11.45 -27.32 13.63
CA GLU A 200 10.77 -26.04 13.54
C GLU A 200 9.81 -26.07 12.34
N PRO A 201 8.51 -25.79 12.55
CA PRO A 201 7.55 -25.88 11.49
C PRO A 201 7.62 -24.64 10.58
N ILE A 202 8.37 -24.73 9.48
CA ILE A 202 8.40 -23.71 8.44
C ILE A 202 7.60 -24.11 7.19
N ALA A 203 7.08 -23.14 6.46
CA ALA A 203 6.49 -23.32 5.12
C ALA A 203 6.60 -22.04 4.29
N CYS A 204 6.60 -22.19 2.97
CA CYS A 204 6.48 -21.08 2.04
C CYS A 204 5.42 -21.31 0.98
N SER A 205 4.85 -20.21 0.50
CA SER A 205 4.24 -20.17 -0.83
C SER A 205 4.92 -19.15 -1.71
N ARG A 206 5.05 -19.43 -3.00
CA ARG A 206 5.65 -18.53 -3.98
C ARG A 206 4.75 -18.38 -5.20
N HIS A 207 4.44 -17.15 -5.56
CA HIS A 207 3.85 -16.83 -6.86
C HIS A 207 4.95 -16.26 -7.77
N PRO A 208 5.29 -16.91 -8.89
CA PRO A 208 6.41 -16.49 -9.73
C PRO A 208 6.13 -15.20 -10.51
N ASP A 209 4.88 -14.98 -10.91
CA ASP A 209 4.49 -13.96 -11.88
C ASP A 209 3.82 -12.74 -11.22
N GLY A 210 4.24 -12.41 -10.01
CA GLY A 210 3.76 -11.22 -9.30
C GLY A 210 4.24 -9.92 -9.94
N THR A 211 3.58 -8.82 -9.60
CA THR A 211 3.93 -7.48 -10.09
C THR A 211 3.93 -6.52 -8.92
N GLU A 212 4.99 -5.71 -8.84
CA GLU A 212 5.14 -4.62 -7.89
C GLU A 212 5.08 -3.28 -8.62
N VAL A 213 4.63 -2.25 -7.91
CA VAL A 213 4.53 -0.91 -8.48
C VAL A 213 5.37 0.05 -7.67
N ASN A 214 6.43 0.56 -8.29
CA ASN A 214 7.27 1.61 -7.73
C ASN A 214 6.81 2.96 -8.24
N TYR A 215 5.94 3.63 -7.49
CA TYR A 215 5.35 4.90 -7.90
C TYR A 215 6.35 6.03 -8.14
N GLY A 216 7.60 5.91 -7.62
CA GLY A 216 8.78 6.62 -8.13
C GLY A 216 8.63 8.12 -8.38
N LEU A 217 7.78 8.81 -7.61
CA LEU A 217 7.64 10.26 -7.68
C LEU A 217 8.83 10.96 -7.01
#